data_AF-A0A526PXD3-F1
#
_entry.id   AF-A0A526PXD3-F1
#
_cell.length_a   1.000
_cell.length_b   1.000
_cell.length_c   1.000
_cell.angle_alpha   90.00
_cell.angle_beta   90.00
_cell.angle_gamma   90.00
#
_symmetry.space_group_name_H-M   'P 1'
#
loop_
_entity.id
_entity.type
_entity.pdbx_description
1 polymer ?
#
loop_
_entity_poly.entity_id
_entity_poly.type
_entity_poly.pdbx_seq_one_letter_code
_entity_poly.pdbx_strand_id
1 'polypeptide(L)' 'SALDPELVGEVLKVIGDLAREGRTMVLVTHEMKFAREVATHVVYLCNGLVEEEGPPEQLFGAPKSERLKQFLRNVG' A
#
# COMPACT_ATOMS: atom_id res chain seq x y z
N SER A 1 12.41 -1.01 5.74
CA SER A 1 11.96 -2.20 6.48
C SER A 1 13.16 -3.07 6.86
N ALA A 2 13.09 -3.79 7.98
CA ALA A 2 14.20 -4.47 8.65
C ALA A 2 14.40 -5.95 8.22
N LEU A 3 13.87 -6.35 7.07
CA LEU A 3 13.95 -7.71 6.54
C LEU A 3 14.80 -7.73 5.27
N ASP A 4 15.56 -8.81 5.10
CA ASP A 4 16.32 -9.06 3.87
C ASP A 4 15.37 -9.21 2.66
N PRO A 5 15.75 -8.71 1.47
CA PRO A 5 14.88 -8.70 0.28
C PRO A 5 14.31 -10.07 -0.10
N GLU A 6 15.05 -11.15 0.15
CA GLU A 6 14.63 -12.52 -0.16
C GLU A 6 13.46 -12.99 0.73
N LEU A 7 13.42 -12.56 1.99
CA LEU A 7 12.40 -12.97 2.97
C LEU A 7 11.12 -12.14 2.87
N VAL A 8 11.18 -10.94 2.29
CA VAL A 8 10.01 -10.06 2.11
C VAL A 8 8.93 -10.74 1.28
N GLY A 9 9.31 -11.47 0.23
CA GLY A 9 8.36 -12.16 -0.66
C GLY A 9 7.52 -13.22 0.06
N GLU A 10 8.13 -14.00 0.95
CA GLU A 10 7.42 -15.04 1.72
C GLU A 10 6.42 -14.43 2.70
N VAL A 11 6.82 -13.35 3.40
CA VAL A 11 5.94 -12.64 4.34
C VAL A 11 4.75 -12.02 3.60
N LEU A 12 4.98 -11.37 2.45
CA LEU A 12 3.91 -10.80 1.64
C LEU A 12 2.93 -11.87 1.15
N LYS A 13 3.42 -13.06 0.79
CA LYS A 13 2.55 -14.18 0.39
C LYS A 13 1.61 -14.60 1.51
N VAL A 14 2.13 -14.78 2.73
CA VAL A 14 1.30 -15.14 3.90
C VAL A 14 0.27 -14.04 4.20
N ILE A 15 0.66 -12.76 4.12
CA ILE A 15 -0.27 -11.65 4.30
C ILE A 15 -1.36 -11.66 3.23
N GLY A 16 -1.01 -11.94 1.97
CA GLY A 16 -1.96 -12.05 0.87
C GLY A 16 -2.95 -13.20 1.06
N ASP A 17 -2.49 -14.35 1.54
CA ASP A 17 -3.35 -15.50 1.85
C ASP A 17 -4.36 -15.17 2.97
N LEU A 18 -3.90 -14.52 4.05
CA LEU A 18 -4.76 -14.05 5.15
C LEU A 18 -5.82 -13.04 4.67
N ALA A 19 -5.46 -12.17 3.73
CA ALA A 19 -6.42 -11.23 3.15
C ALA A 19 -7.49 -11.96 2.31
N ARG A 20 -7.11 -13.00 1.55
CA ARG A 20 -8.06 -13.83 0.78
C ARG A 20 -9.00 -14.65 1.67
N GLU A 21 -8.59 -14.98 2.88
CA GLU A 21 -9.47 -15.60 3.89
C GLU A 21 -10.59 -14.66 4.38
N GLY A 22 -10.59 -13.37 3.97
CA GLY A 22 -11.62 -12.40 4.34
C GLY A 22 -11.39 -11.77 5.71
N ARG A 23 -10.16 -11.82 6.23
CA ARG A 23 -9.80 -11.16 7.49
C ARG A 23 -9.74 -9.65 7.32
N THR A 24 -10.21 -8.91 8.32
CA THR A 24 -9.96 -7.47 8.40
C THR A 24 -8.51 -7.23 8.77
N MET A 25 -7.77 -6.50 7.93
CA MET A 25 -6.34 -6.26 8.10
C MET A 25 -6.05 -4.77 7.89
N VAL A 26 -5.16 -4.24 8.73
CA VAL A 26 -4.55 -2.92 8.54
C VAL A 26 -3.06 -3.15 8.33
N LEU A 27 -2.54 -2.68 7.20
CA LEU A 27 -1.14 -2.86 6.84
C LEU A 27 -0.49 -1.51 6.56
N VAL A 28 0.69 -1.31 7.13
CA VAL A 28 1.58 -0.19 6.79
C VAL A 28 2.72 -0.75 5.94
N THR A 29 2.78 -0.35 4.68
CA THR A 29 3.79 -0.87 3.75
C THR A 29 4.27 0.20 2.77
N HIS A 30 5.49 0.01 2.27
CA HIS A 30 6.05 0.75 1.14
C HIS A 30 6.06 -0.09 -0.15
N GLU A 31 5.57 -1.33 -0.08
CA GLU A 31 5.46 -2.24 -1.22
C GLU A 31 4.19 -1.92 -2.04
N MET A 32 4.30 -0.96 -2.96
CA MET A 32 3.14 -0.43 -3.71
C MET A 32 2.46 -1.47 -4.60
N LYS A 33 3.23 -2.41 -5.18
CA LYS A 33 2.67 -3.50 -6.01
C LYS A 33 1.77 -4.41 -5.16
N PHE A 34 2.24 -4.78 -3.97
CA PHE A 34 1.45 -5.59 -3.05
C PHE A 34 0.19 -4.86 -2.57
N ALA A 35 0.33 -3.57 -2.22
CA ALA A 35 -0.81 -2.75 -1.83
C ALA A 35 -1.88 -2.65 -2.94
N ARG A 36 -1.47 -2.57 -4.22
CA ARG A 36 -2.39 -2.60 -5.37
C ARG A 36 -3.13 -3.92 -5.51
N GLU A 37 -2.49 -5.05 -5.23
CA GLU A 37 -3.07 -6.38 -5.43
C GLU A 37 -4.00 -6.82 -4.30
N VAL A 38 -3.71 -6.42 -3.06
CA VAL A 38 -4.38 -6.97 -1.87
C VAL A 38 -5.28 -5.96 -1.16
N ALA A 39 -4.97 -4.66 -1.22
CA ALA A 39 -5.75 -3.67 -0.49
C ALA A 39 -7.13 -3.45 -1.14
N THR A 40 -8.16 -3.33 -0.31
CA THR A 40 -9.48 -2.85 -0.74
C THR A 40 -9.61 -1.33 -0.63
N HIS A 41 -8.85 -0.74 0.30
CA HIS A 41 -8.80 0.69 0.56
C HIS A 41 -7.38 1.08 0.96
N VAL A 42 -6.92 2.23 0.47
CA VAL A 42 -5.57 2.75 0.71
C VAL A 42 -5.69 4.13 1.32
N VAL A 43 -4.85 4.40 2.31
CA VAL A 43 -4.77 5.69 3.01
C VAL A 43 -3.35 6.20 2.90
N TYR A 44 -3.18 7.39 2.31
CA TYR A 44 -1.92 8.10 2.27
C TYR A 44 -1.87 9.12 3.39
N LEU A 45 -0.91 8.91 4.30
CA LEU A 45 -0.67 9.77 5.46
C LEU A 45 0.51 10.70 5.17
N CYS A 46 0.33 12.00 5.38
CA CYS A 46 1.39 13.00 5.23
C CYS A 46 1.28 14.03 6.35
N ASN A 47 2.40 14.35 7.02
CA ASN A 47 2.44 15.34 8.12
C ASN A 47 1.42 15.08 9.25
N GLY A 48 1.12 13.80 9.54
CA GLY A 48 0.13 13.43 10.56
C GLY A 48 -1.33 13.59 10.14
N LEU A 49 -1.60 13.88 8.86
CA LEU A 49 -2.95 13.99 8.30
C LEU A 49 -3.20 12.89 7.27
N VAL A 50 -4.47 12.49 7.12
CA VAL A 50 -4.93 11.73 5.97
C VAL A 50 -5.02 12.71 4.80
N GLU A 51 -4.01 12.66 3.94
CA GLU A 51 -3.89 13.57 2.80
C GLU A 51 -4.79 13.10 1.65
N GLU A 52 -4.86 11.79 1.42
CA GLU A 52 -5.75 11.19 0.42
C GLU A 52 -6.07 9.74 0.81
N GLU A 53 -7.32 9.32 0.60
CA GLU A 53 -7.76 7.95 0.82
C GLU A 53 -8.77 7.51 -0.24
N GLY A 54 -8.88 6.21 -0.49
CA GLY A 54 -9.76 5.68 -1.52
C GLY A 54 -9.37 4.28 -2.03
N PRO A 55 -10.03 3.80 -3.09
CA PRO A 55 -9.66 2.53 -3.70
C PRO A 55 -8.25 2.61 -4.31
N PRO A 56 -7.47 1.50 -4.27
CA PRO A 56 -6.10 1.48 -4.79
C PRO A 56 -6.03 1.91 -6.25
N GLU A 57 -6.99 1.52 -7.10
CA GLU A 57 -7.03 1.90 -8.51
C GLU A 57 -7.05 3.43 -8.71
N GLN A 58 -7.79 4.15 -7.88
CA GLN A 58 -7.85 5.61 -7.92
C GLN A 58 -6.57 6.22 -7.37
N LEU A 59 -6.11 5.80 -6.19
CA LEU A 59 -4.93 6.40 -5.54
C LEU A 59 -3.65 6.15 -6.32
N PHE A 60 -3.51 4.98 -6.95
CA PHE A 60 -2.32 4.62 -7.67
C PHE A 60 -2.38 4.95 -9.17
N GLY A 61 -3.58 5.00 -9.76
CA GLY A 61 -3.77 5.30 -11.18
C GLY A 61 -3.97 6.78 -11.46
N ALA A 62 -4.80 7.46 -10.67
CA ALA A 62 -5.15 8.87 -10.84
C ALA A 62 -5.25 9.60 -9.48
N PRO A 63 -4.15 9.67 -8.71
CA PRO A 63 -4.10 10.39 -7.43
C PRO A 63 -4.48 11.86 -7.62
N LYS A 64 -5.25 12.42 -6.67
CA LYS A 64 -5.68 13.82 -6.69
C LYS A 64 -4.67 14.74 -6.00
N SER A 65 -4.05 14.29 -4.92
CA SER A 65 -3.05 15.05 -4.17
C SER A 65 -1.74 15.16 -4.95
N GLU A 66 -1.23 16.38 -5.10
CA GLU A 66 0.10 16.63 -5.66
C GLU A 66 1.20 15.96 -4.83
N ARG A 67 1.00 15.84 -3.52
CA ARG A 67 1.96 15.16 -2.63
C ARG A 67 1.98 13.66 -2.88
N LEU A 68 0.81 13.04 -3.06
CA LEU A 68 0.73 11.62 -3.40
C LEU A 68 1.34 11.35 -4.78
N LYS A 69 1.09 12.22 -5.77
CA LYS A 69 1.75 12.14 -7.09
C LYS A 69 3.28 12.16 -6.96
N GLN A 70 3.82 13.11 -6.19
CA GLN A 70 5.27 13.20 -5.97
C GLN A 70 5.82 11.98 -5.24
N PHE A 71 5.12 11.50 -4.21
CA PHE A 71 5.48 10.30 -3.48
C PHE A 71 5.56 9.07 -4.39
N LEU A 72 4.52 8.82 -5.19
CA LEU A 72 4.48 7.68 -6.12
C LEU A 72 5.56 7.72 -7.20
N ARG A 73 6.05 8.92 -7.58
CA ARG A 73 7.18 9.05 -8.52
C ARG A 73 8.52 8.68 -7.90
N ASN A 74 8.67 8.85 -6.59
CA ASN A 74 9.92 8.56 -5.87
C ASN A 74 9.98 7.10 -5.36
N VAL A 75 8.84 6.42 -5.31
CA VAL A 75 8.69 5.03 -4.82
C VAL A 75 8.47 4.04 -5.98
N GLY A 76 8.65 4.50 -7.23
CA GLY A 76 8.50 3.72 -8.46
C GLY A 76 9.81 3.17 -9.00
#